data_AF-A0AAN6KC65-F1
#
_entry.id   AF-A0AAN6KC65-F1
#
_cell.length_a   1.000
_cell.length_b   1.000
_cell.length_c   1.000
_cell.angle_alpha   90.00
_cell.angle_beta   90.00
_cell.angle_gamma   90.00
#
_symmetry.space_group_name_H-M   'P 1'
#
loop_
_entity.id
_entity.type
_entity.pdbx_description
1 polymer ?
#
loop_
_entity_poly.entity_id
_entity_poly.type
_entity_poly.pdbx_seq_one_letter_code
_entity_poly.pdbx_strand_id
1 'polypeptide(L)'
;MNLNLLSPSMSRIKHLKTFVLRCHACFNVSKDMTKQFCPKCGQPSLTRVSCSTNANGEFKLHLKKNMQWNTRGDRYSVPKAVHGSAHGRIKGGGKGGWGNELILAEDQKEFERASRVEQRQKERSLMDEDYLPSILTGDRNRAGGRIKVGAGRGVNSKKR
;
A
#
# COMPACT_ATOMS: atom_id res chain seq x y z
N MET A 1 -15.64 12.52 -24.55
CA MET A 1 -16.84 12.92 -23.78
C MET A 1 -16.77 14.42 -23.56
N ASN A 2 -17.68 15.21 -24.14
CA ASN A 2 -17.67 16.69 -24.10
C ASN A 2 -18.54 17.24 -22.96
N LEU A 3 -18.30 16.80 -21.73
CA LEU A 3 -19.01 17.29 -20.55
C LEU A 3 -18.15 18.30 -19.78
N ASN A 4 -18.77 19.38 -19.31
CA ASN A 4 -18.11 20.38 -18.47
C ASN A 4 -18.14 19.93 -17.02
N LEU A 5 -16.97 19.78 -16.40
CA LEU A 5 -16.84 19.45 -14.99
C LEU A 5 -16.89 20.71 -14.13
N LEU A 6 -17.68 20.68 -13.06
CA LEU A 6 -17.81 21.77 -12.08
C LEU A 6 -17.18 21.34 -10.75
N SER A 7 -16.56 22.28 -10.04
CA SER A 7 -16.11 22.09 -8.65
C SER A 7 -17.30 22.12 -7.68
N PRO A 8 -17.13 21.70 -6.41
CA PRO A 8 -18.16 21.86 -5.37
C PRO A 8 -18.59 23.32 -5.16
N SER A 9 -17.72 24.27 -5.50
CA SER A 9 -17.98 25.71 -5.50
C SER A 9 -18.61 26.24 -6.81
N MET A 10 -19.16 25.35 -7.66
CA MET A 10 -19.79 25.68 -8.95
C MET A 10 -18.90 26.38 -9.99
N SER A 11 -17.57 26.27 -9.86
CA SER A 11 -16.63 26.83 -10.84
C SER A 11 -16.25 25.80 -11.91
N ARG A 12 -16.11 26.24 -13.17
CA ARG A 12 -15.75 25.34 -14.29
C ARG A 12 -14.28 24.92 -14.21
N ILE A 13 -14.05 23.61 -14.21
CA ILE A 13 -12.70 23.03 -14.17
C ILE A 13 -12.14 22.96 -15.60
N LYS A 14 -10.99 23.62 -15.82
CA LYS A 14 -10.28 23.62 -17.13
C LYS A 14 -9.22 22.53 -17.23
N HIS A 15 -8.53 22.24 -16.12
CA HIS A 15 -7.47 21.25 -16.05
C HIS A 15 -7.63 20.41 -14.78
N LEU A 16 -7.46 19.10 -14.91
CA LEU A 16 -7.45 18.19 -13.78
C LEU A 16 -6.06 17.59 -13.60
N LYS A 17 -5.45 17.85 -12.43
CA LYS A 17 -4.21 17.18 -12.01
C LYS A 17 -4.55 16.12 -10.98
N THR A 18 -4.38 14.87 -11.34
CA THR A 18 -4.66 13.72 -10.48
C THR A 18 -3.40 12.88 -10.29
N PHE A 19 -3.49 11.89 -9.41
CA PHE A 19 -2.46 10.87 -9.24
C PHE A 19 -3.05 9.51 -9.56
N VAL A 20 -2.25 8.69 -10.22
CA VAL A 20 -2.62 7.35 -10.64
C VAL A 20 -1.44 6.42 -10.37
N LEU A 21 -1.71 5.15 -10.14
CA LEU A 21 -0.67 4.13 -9.95
C LEU A 21 -0.29 3.52 -11.30
N ARG A 22 0.99 3.58 -11.65
CA ARG A 22 1.54 2.93 -12.85
C ARG A 22 2.53 1.86 -12.42
N CYS A 23 2.36 0.66 -12.96
CA CYS A 23 3.31 -0.42 -12.78
C CYS A 23 4.61 -0.16 -13.54
N HIS A 24 5.76 -0.35 -12.90
CA HIS A 24 7.05 -0.24 -13.58
C HIS A 24 7.32 -1.41 -14.55
N ALA A 25 6.83 -2.61 -14.23
CA ALA A 25 7.09 -3.81 -15.04
C ALA A 25 6.15 -3.96 -16.24
N CYS A 26 4.82 -3.97 -16.02
CA CYS A 26 3.84 -4.21 -17.07
C CYS A 26 3.21 -2.94 -17.67
N PHE A 27 3.66 -1.76 -17.21
CA PHE A 27 3.18 -0.43 -17.64
C PHE A 27 1.67 -0.17 -17.48
N ASN A 28 0.95 -1.09 -16.85
CA ASN A 28 -0.47 -0.94 -16.60
C ASN A 28 -0.73 0.25 -15.66
N VAL A 29 -1.77 1.01 -15.98
CA VAL A 29 -2.18 2.21 -15.27
C VAL A 29 -3.47 1.89 -14.53
N SER A 30 -3.46 2.04 -13.20
CA SER A 30 -4.59 1.78 -12.31
C SER A 30 -4.98 3.06 -11.58
N LYS A 31 -6.25 3.46 -11.72
CA LYS A 31 -6.81 4.65 -11.04
C LYS A 31 -7.09 4.41 -9.55
N ASP A 32 -7.16 3.15 -9.14
CA ASP A 32 -7.40 2.77 -7.74
C ASP A 32 -6.15 3.02 -6.90
N MET A 33 -6.18 4.06 -6.05
CA MET A 33 -5.05 4.49 -5.22
C MET A 33 -4.87 3.66 -3.94
N THR A 34 -5.80 2.75 -3.65
CA THR A 34 -5.79 1.85 -2.50
C THR A 34 -4.95 0.59 -2.76
N LYS A 35 -4.75 0.24 -4.03
CA LYS A 35 -4.02 -0.98 -4.42
C LYS A 35 -2.53 -0.86 -4.13
N GLN A 36 -1.97 -1.93 -3.58
CA GLN A 36 -0.52 -2.08 -3.36
C GLN A 36 0.12 -3.01 -4.41
N PHE A 37 -0.65 -3.98 -4.90
CA PHE A 37 -0.26 -4.90 -5.95
C PHE A 37 -0.86 -4.50 -7.30
N CYS A 38 -0.12 -4.76 -8.38
CA CYS A 38 -0.62 -4.48 -9.72
C CYS A 38 -1.66 -5.53 -10.14
N PRO A 39 -2.85 -5.13 -10.65
CA PRO A 39 -3.91 -6.07 -11.01
C PRO A 39 -3.58 -6.97 -12.22
N LYS A 40 -2.55 -6.64 -13.01
CA LYS A 40 -2.14 -7.45 -14.16
C LYS A 40 -0.97 -8.40 -13.86
N CYS A 41 0.05 -7.95 -13.13
CA CYS A 41 1.25 -8.74 -12.89
C CYS A 41 1.38 -9.26 -11.45
N GLY A 42 0.50 -8.85 -10.52
CA GLY A 42 0.53 -9.26 -9.12
C GLY A 42 1.71 -8.72 -8.31
N GLN A 43 2.68 -8.06 -8.93
CA GLN A 43 3.88 -7.56 -8.26
C GLN A 43 3.63 -6.19 -7.58
N PRO A 44 4.27 -5.90 -6.43
CA PRO A 44 4.17 -4.62 -5.73
C PRO A 44 5.09 -3.54 -6.35
N SER A 45 4.99 -3.35 -7.67
CA SER A 45 5.82 -2.42 -8.45
C SER A 45 5.05 -1.18 -8.92
N LEU A 46 3.98 -0.83 -8.20
CA LEU A 46 3.16 0.35 -8.48
C LEU A 46 3.88 1.63 -8.02
N THR A 47 4.01 2.57 -8.93
CA THR A 47 4.56 3.90 -8.69
C THR A 47 3.46 4.95 -8.81
N ARG A 48 3.45 5.92 -7.88
CA ARG A 48 2.52 7.04 -7.96
C ARG A 48 3.03 8.04 -9.00
N VAL A 49 2.26 8.20 -10.06
CA VAL A 49 2.57 9.13 -11.17
C VAL A 49 1.50 10.22 -11.20
N SER A 50 1.91 11.46 -11.46
CA SER A 50 0.97 12.56 -11.67
C SER A 50 0.48 12.60 -13.10
N CYS A 51 -0.80 12.84 -13.28
CA CYS A 51 -1.46 12.90 -14.57
C CYS A 51 -2.22 14.22 -14.71
N SER A 52 -2.18 14.78 -15.92
CA SER A 52 -3.01 15.91 -16.33
C SER A 52 -4.04 15.43 -17.34
N THR A 53 -5.28 15.86 -17.15
CA THR A 53 -6.36 15.68 -18.13
C THR A 53 -6.77 17.05 -18.65
N ASN A 54 -6.68 17.22 -19.97
CA ASN A 54 -7.06 18.46 -20.66
C ASN A 54 -8.56 18.48 -20.99
N ALA A 55 -9.08 19.67 -21.32
CA ALA A 55 -10.48 19.85 -21.75
C ALA A 55 -10.86 18.99 -22.99
N ASN A 56 -9.89 18.70 -23.85
CA ASN A 56 -10.07 17.83 -25.03
C ASN A 56 -10.09 16.33 -24.67
N GLY A 57 -9.90 15.97 -23.40
CA GLY A 57 -9.83 14.58 -22.92
C GLY A 57 -8.46 13.92 -23.06
N GLU A 58 -7.42 14.64 -23.49
CA GLU A 58 -6.06 14.12 -23.54
C GLU A 58 -5.54 13.81 -22.13
N PHE A 59 -5.10 12.56 -21.91
CA PHE A 59 -4.53 12.09 -20.66
C PHE A 59 -3.00 12.04 -20.76
N LYS A 60 -2.32 12.96 -20.07
CA LYS A 60 -0.85 13.06 -20.09
C LYS A 60 -0.28 12.60 -18.75
N LEU A 61 0.62 11.61 -18.81
CA LEU A 61 1.37 11.12 -17.65
C LEU A 61 2.71 11.86 -17.54
N HIS A 62 2.99 12.43 -16.38
CA HIS A 62 4.26 13.11 -16.12
C HIS A 62 5.22 12.15 -15.41
N LEU A 63 6.10 11.53 -16.21
CA LEU A 63 7.12 10.62 -15.72
C LEU A 63 8.41 11.38 -15.40
N LYS A 64 9.12 10.94 -14.37
CA LYS A 64 10.47 11.45 -14.09
C LYS A 64 11.42 10.99 -15.20
N LYS A 65 12.12 11.94 -15.83
CA LYS A 65 13.18 11.64 -16.80
C LYS A 65 14.30 10.86 -16.10
N ASN A 66 14.79 9.79 -16.75
CA ASN A 66 15.89 8.94 -16.27
C ASN A 66 15.66 8.37 -14.86
N MET A 67 14.43 7.92 -14.56
CA MET A 67 14.16 7.25 -13.30
C MET A 67 14.83 5.87 -13.26
N GLN A 68 15.74 5.67 -12.30
CA GLN A 68 16.34 4.36 -12.01
C GLN A 68 15.58 3.67 -10.89
N TRP A 69 15.22 2.40 -11.09
CA TRP A 69 14.60 1.58 -10.06
C TRP A 69 15.62 1.13 -9.02
N ASN A 70 15.31 1.29 -7.74
CA ASN A 70 16.16 0.82 -6.65
C ASN A 70 15.76 -0.60 -6.26
N THR A 71 16.68 -1.55 -6.46
CA THR A 71 16.47 -2.99 -6.18
C THR A 71 16.82 -3.40 -4.75
N ARG A 72 17.14 -2.43 -3.88
CA ARG A 72 17.50 -2.69 -2.49
C ARG A 72 16.31 -3.21 -1.70
N GLY A 73 16.46 -4.41 -1.16
CA GLY A 73 15.44 -5.08 -0.35
C GLY A 73 14.52 -5.99 -1.16
N ASP A 74 14.72 -6.11 -2.47
CA ASP A 74 13.92 -7.01 -3.33
C ASP A 74 14.36 -8.48 -3.14
N ARG A 75 15.64 -8.73 -2.85
CA ARG A 75 16.20 -10.07 -2.64
C ARG A 75 16.60 -10.28 -1.17
N TYR A 76 16.00 -11.27 -0.52
CA TYR A 76 16.30 -11.68 0.84
C TYR A 76 15.98 -13.17 1.05
N SER A 77 16.54 -13.77 2.10
CA SER A 77 16.24 -15.16 2.46
C SER A 77 14.85 -15.28 3.07
N VAL A 78 13.99 -16.02 2.39
CA VAL A 78 12.66 -16.38 2.88
C VAL A 78 12.76 -17.76 3.55
N PRO A 79 12.34 -17.90 4.81
CA PRO A 79 12.33 -19.20 5.48
C PRO A 79 11.25 -20.09 4.86
N LYS A 80 11.36 -21.41 5.09
CA LYS A 80 10.36 -22.36 4.57
C LYS A 80 8.96 -21.99 5.07
N ALA A 81 8.00 -22.00 4.16
CA ALA A 81 6.60 -21.81 4.51
C ALA A 81 6.18 -22.94 5.46
N VAL A 82 5.62 -22.56 6.60
CA VAL A 82 5.11 -23.50 7.59
C VAL A 82 3.62 -23.29 7.76
N HIS A 83 2.87 -24.39 7.77
CA HIS A 83 1.45 -24.33 8.08
C HIS A 83 1.24 -24.04 9.57
N GLY A 84 0.23 -23.23 9.87
CA GLY A 84 -0.20 -23.03 11.25
C GLY A 84 -0.74 -24.33 11.87
N SER A 85 -0.64 -24.46 13.19
CA SER A 85 -1.45 -25.46 13.92
C SER A 85 -2.87 -24.95 14.13
N ALA A 86 -3.82 -25.84 14.41
CA ALA A 86 -5.21 -25.49 14.74
C ALA A 86 -5.33 -24.51 15.92
N HIS A 87 -4.34 -24.48 16.82
CA HIS A 87 -4.24 -23.52 17.94
C HIS A 87 -3.56 -22.20 17.57
N GLY A 88 -3.32 -21.91 16.29
CA GLY A 88 -2.66 -20.68 15.84
C GLY A 88 -1.17 -20.60 16.20
N ARG A 89 -0.61 -21.62 16.86
CA ARG A 89 0.83 -21.69 17.14
C ARG A 89 1.55 -22.07 15.85
N ILE A 90 2.41 -21.17 15.40
CA ILE A 90 3.23 -21.38 14.22
C ILE A 90 4.50 -22.11 14.68
N LYS A 91 4.56 -23.43 14.46
CA LYS A 91 5.75 -24.24 14.73
C LYS A 91 6.69 -24.15 13.54
N GLY A 92 7.46 -23.08 13.49
CA GLY A 92 8.47 -22.84 12.47
C GLY A 92 8.49 -21.39 11.99
N GLY A 93 9.50 -21.10 11.18
CA GLY A 93 9.89 -19.74 10.80
C GLY A 93 11.39 -19.55 11.02
N GLY A 94 11.97 -18.52 10.41
CA GLY A 94 13.36 -18.18 10.64
C GLY A 94 13.59 -17.72 12.08
N LYS A 95 14.85 -17.44 12.43
CA LYS A 95 15.25 -16.96 13.77
C LYS A 95 14.32 -15.82 14.25
N GLY A 96 13.64 -16.03 15.39
CA GLY A 96 12.76 -15.04 16.01
C GLY A 96 11.41 -14.83 15.32
N GLY A 97 10.88 -15.83 14.61
CA GLY A 97 9.57 -15.72 13.93
C GLY A 97 9.62 -15.01 12.58
N TRP A 98 10.83 -14.89 12.00
CA TRP A 98 11.02 -14.35 10.66
C TRP A 98 10.20 -15.13 9.62
N GLY A 99 9.56 -14.40 8.70
CA GLY A 99 8.80 -14.95 7.57
C GLY A 99 7.30 -15.18 7.81
N ASN A 100 6.85 -15.22 9.06
CA ASN A 100 5.44 -15.54 9.38
C ASN A 100 4.46 -14.41 9.03
N GLU A 101 4.92 -13.16 9.00
CA GLU A 101 4.12 -11.97 8.68
C GLU A 101 4.43 -11.42 7.28
N LEU A 102 5.13 -12.19 6.46
CA LEU A 102 5.64 -11.72 5.18
C LEU A 102 4.54 -11.71 4.12
N ILE A 103 4.24 -10.52 3.60
CA ILE A 103 3.23 -10.35 2.54
C ILE A 103 3.92 -10.23 1.18
N LEU A 104 3.67 -11.15 0.26
CA LEU A 104 4.27 -11.20 -1.08
C LEU A 104 3.25 -11.00 -2.21
N ALA A 105 1.98 -11.34 -1.97
CA ALA A 105 0.91 -11.25 -2.94
C ALA A 105 -0.40 -10.78 -2.29
N GLU A 106 -1.34 -10.33 -3.12
CA GLU A 106 -2.63 -9.77 -2.70
C GLU A 106 -3.58 -10.84 -2.14
N ASP A 107 -3.53 -12.05 -2.69
CA ASP A 107 -4.35 -13.21 -2.33
C ASP A 107 -3.88 -13.96 -1.07
N GLN A 108 -2.87 -13.42 -0.38
CA GLN A 108 -2.38 -13.99 0.88
C GLN A 108 -3.33 -13.65 2.05
N LYS A 109 -3.59 -14.64 2.91
CA LYS A 109 -4.45 -14.48 4.09
C LYS A 109 -3.90 -13.43 5.06
N GLU A 110 -2.58 -13.26 5.10
CA GLU A 110 -1.88 -12.25 5.88
C GLU A 110 -2.23 -10.83 5.40
N PHE A 111 -2.34 -10.64 4.09
CA PHE A 111 -2.75 -9.36 3.51
C PHE A 111 -4.21 -9.04 3.82
N GLU A 112 -5.11 -10.03 3.65
CA GLU A 112 -6.52 -9.85 4.02
C GLU A 112 -6.69 -9.53 5.52
N ARG A 113 -5.97 -10.25 6.38
CA ARG A 113 -5.97 -9.99 7.84
C ARG A 113 -5.48 -8.58 8.13
N ALA A 114 -4.37 -8.17 7.52
CA ALA A 114 -3.82 -6.82 7.69
C ALA A 114 -4.79 -5.74 7.20
N SER A 115 -5.43 -5.95 6.05
CA SER A 115 -6.44 -5.03 5.49
C SER A 115 -7.66 -4.90 6.41
N ARG A 116 -8.14 -5.99 7.00
CA ARG A 116 -9.25 -5.95 7.97
C ARG A 116 -8.87 -5.23 9.26
N VAL A 117 -7.63 -5.42 9.74
CA VAL A 117 -7.12 -4.69 10.91
C VAL A 117 -6.98 -3.20 10.61
N GLU A 118 -6.47 -2.82 9.43
CA GLU A 118 -6.36 -1.42 8.99
C GLU A 118 -7.74 -0.75 8.91
N GLN A 119 -8.75 -1.44 8.39
CA GLN A 119 -10.12 -0.92 8.35
C GLN A 119 -10.67 -0.63 9.77
N ARG A 120 -10.51 -1.56 10.71
CA ARG A 120 -10.93 -1.37 12.11
C ARG A 120 -10.19 -0.22 12.79
N GLN A 121 -8.89 -0.07 12.53
CA GLN A 121 -8.13 1.06 13.09
C GLN A 121 -8.61 2.41 12.53
N LYS A 122 -8.99 2.46 11.25
CA LYS A 122 -9.50 3.69 10.63
C LYS A 122 -10.87 4.10 11.17
N GLU A 123 -11.70 3.15 11.58
CA GLU A 123 -12.99 3.41 12.22
C GLU A 123 -12.85 3.99 13.63
N ARG A 124 -11.67 3.92 14.25
CA ARG A 124 -11.42 4.51 15.57
C ARG A 124 -11.29 6.03 15.47
N SER A 125 -12.42 6.73 15.51
CA SER A 125 -12.50 8.19 15.49
C SER A 125 -12.08 8.77 16.85
N LEU A 126 -11.19 9.76 16.83
CA LEU A 126 -10.83 10.52 18.05
C LEU A 126 -11.93 11.48 18.50
N MET A 127 -12.92 11.73 17.66
CA MET A 127 -14.05 12.64 17.90
C MET A 127 -15.35 11.86 18.19
N ASP A 128 -15.22 10.57 18.52
CA ASP A 128 -16.35 9.76 18.97
C ASP A 128 -16.61 10.03 20.46
N GLU A 129 -17.87 10.12 20.86
CA GLU A 129 -18.26 10.41 22.26
C GLU A 129 -17.77 9.29 23.22
N ASP A 130 -17.63 8.08 22.70
CA ASP A 130 -17.14 6.91 23.45
C ASP A 130 -15.60 6.74 23.39
N TYR A 131 -14.85 7.68 22.81
CA TYR A 131 -13.39 7.58 22.67
C TYR A 131 -12.63 8.00 23.94
N LEU A 132 -12.09 7.03 24.67
CA LEU A 132 -11.16 7.29 25.77
C LEU A 132 -9.74 7.59 25.24
N PRO A 133 -9.10 8.69 25.66
CA PRO A 133 -7.79 9.08 25.16
C PRO A 133 -6.71 8.04 25.52
N SER A 134 -5.72 7.90 24.63
CA SER A 134 -4.64 6.88 24.70
C SER A 134 -3.81 6.90 25.99
N ILE A 135 -3.82 8.02 26.73
CA ILE A 135 -3.17 8.16 28.03
C ILE A 135 -3.86 7.30 29.11
N LEU A 136 -5.19 7.13 29.03
CA LEU A 136 -5.98 6.33 29.97
C LEU A 136 -6.04 4.85 29.57
N THR A 137 -6.10 4.56 28.27
CA THR A 137 -6.16 3.19 27.74
C THR A 137 -4.80 2.51 27.62
N GLY A 138 -3.69 3.25 27.80
CA GLY A 138 -2.32 2.71 27.66
C GLY A 138 -1.93 2.38 26.22
N ASP A 139 -2.77 2.75 25.25
CA ASP A 139 -2.56 2.48 23.83
C ASP A 139 -1.44 3.37 23.27
N ARG A 140 -0.24 2.82 23.22
CA ARG A 140 0.89 3.42 22.50
C ARG A 140 0.67 3.15 21.02
N ASN A 141 0.02 4.08 20.31
CA ASN A 141 -0.20 4.05 18.86
C ASN A 141 1.05 3.53 18.13
N ARG A 142 1.05 2.25 17.76
CA ARG A 142 2.06 1.68 16.88
C ARG A 142 1.82 2.31 15.51
N ALA A 143 2.87 2.91 14.94
CA ALA A 143 2.84 3.75 13.75
C ALA A 143 1.78 3.29 12.73
N GLY A 144 0.72 4.08 12.63
CA GLY A 144 -0.25 3.97 11.55
C GLY A 144 0.52 4.02 10.23
N GLY A 145 0.33 3.00 9.41
CA GLY A 145 1.10 2.83 8.19
C GLY A 145 0.38 1.87 7.27
N ARG A 146 0.51 2.13 5.97
CA ARG A 146 0.06 1.21 4.93
C ARG A 146 0.66 -0.17 5.19
N ILE A 147 -0.12 -1.21 4.88
CA ILE A 147 0.31 -2.61 4.97
C ILE A 147 1.73 -2.74 4.40
N LYS A 148 2.64 -3.30 5.20
CA LYS A 148 4.04 -3.46 4.79
C LYS A 148 4.14 -4.67 3.87
N VAL A 149 4.21 -4.42 2.57
CA VAL A 149 4.51 -5.47 1.59
C VAL A 149 5.98 -5.84 1.66
N GLY A 150 6.23 -7.14 1.72
CA GLY A 150 7.56 -7.72 1.79
C GLY A 150 8.30 -7.39 3.07
N ALA A 151 9.58 -7.73 3.06
CA ALA A 151 10.43 -7.63 4.22
C ALA A 151 10.95 -6.18 4.47
N GLY A 152 10.87 -5.31 3.45
CA GLY A 152 11.29 -3.91 3.47
C GLY A 152 12.71 -3.66 2.95
N ARG A 153 13.14 -2.39 2.90
CA ARG A 153 14.43 -1.99 2.29
C ARG A 153 15.67 -2.29 3.15
N GLY A 154 15.48 -2.48 4.46
CA GLY A 154 16.54 -2.65 5.46
C GLY A 154 16.79 -4.11 5.87
N VAL A 155 16.29 -5.09 5.11
CA VAL A 155 16.32 -6.50 5.52
C VAL A 155 17.74 -7.04 5.59
N ASN A 156 18.56 -6.69 4.60
CA ASN A 156 19.94 -7.13 4.50
C ASN A 156 20.93 -6.16 5.15
N SER A 157 20.47 -5.06 5.77
CA SER A 157 21.39 -4.16 6.48
C SER A 157 21.80 -4.75 7.83
N LYS A 158 23.06 -4.52 8.20
CA LYS A 158 23.60 -4.86 9.52
C LYS A 158 22.77 -4.14 10.60
N LYS A 159 22.15 -4.91 11.50
CA LYS A 159 21.50 -4.36 12.69
C LYS A 159 22.58 -3.99 13.70
N ARG A 160 22.49 -2.79 14.29
CA ARG A 160 23.36 -2.34 15.38
C ARG A 160 22.76 -2.77 16.71
#